data_AF-A0A931Q8L9-F1
#
_entry.id   AF-A0A931Q8L9-F1
#
_cell.length_a   1.000
_cell.length_b   1.000
_cell.length_c   1.000
_cell.angle_alpha   90.00
_cell.angle_beta   90.00
_cell.angle_gamma   90.00
#
_symmetry.space_group_name_H-M   'P 1'
#
loop_
_entity.id
_entity.type
_entity.pdbx_description
1 polymer ?
#
loop_
_entity_poly.entity_id
_entity_poly.type
_entity_poly.pdbx_seq_one_letter_code
_entity_poly.pdbx_strand_id
1 'polypeptide(L)'
;MEPLASYIRPLKLSDFVGQEHLVGEGKPLNIAIKNKHLFSFILWGPPGSGKTTLAKIYAKTLDAQVYDLSAVSAGKGDIENVLKLFLRFFPVAVLSF
;
A
#
# COMPACT_ATOMS: atom_id res chain seq x y z
N MET A 1 -0.55 14.99 -17.25
CA MET A 1 -1.79 15.41 -16.57
C MET A 1 -2.17 14.25 -15.67
N GLU A 2 -2.15 14.43 -14.35
CA GLU A 2 -2.59 13.35 -13.44
C GLU A 2 -4.12 13.28 -13.39
N PRO A 3 -4.71 12.08 -13.30
CA PRO A 3 -6.16 11.94 -13.25
C PRO A 3 -6.72 12.45 -11.91
N LEU A 4 -7.97 12.94 -11.92
CA LEU A 4 -8.68 13.42 -10.72
C LEU A 4 -8.62 12.43 -9.56
N ALA A 5 -8.69 11.13 -9.87
CA ALA A 5 -8.60 10.05 -8.90
C ALA A 5 -7.33 10.11 -8.04
N SER A 6 -6.19 10.60 -8.57
CA SER A 6 -4.97 10.76 -7.78
C SER A 6 -5.11 11.82 -6.70
N TYR A 7 -5.86 12.89 -6.96
CA TYR A 7 -6.05 14.01 -6.03
C TYR A 7 -7.06 13.70 -4.92
N ILE A 8 -8.05 12.85 -5.18
CA ILE A 8 -9.14 12.54 -4.22
C ILE A 8 -8.79 11.35 -3.31
N ARG A 9 -7.64 10.68 -3.52
CA ARG A 9 -7.26 9.51 -2.71
C ARG A 9 -7.20 9.86 -1.21
N PRO A 10 -7.85 9.08 -0.34
CA PRO A 10 -7.72 9.25 1.11
C PRO A 10 -6.26 9.14 1.55
N LEU A 11 -5.91 9.95 2.56
CA LEU A 11 -4.56 10.03 3.10
C LEU A 11 -4.41 9.31 4.45
N LYS A 12 -5.52 9.09 5.15
CA LYS A 12 -5.59 8.40 6.44
C LYS A 12 -6.53 7.21 6.35
N LEU A 13 -6.32 6.22 7.23
CA LEU A 13 -7.20 5.05 7.31
C LEU A 13 -8.65 5.45 7.68
N SER A 14 -8.83 6.52 8.47
CA SER A 14 -10.14 7.07 8.84
C SER A 14 -10.95 7.61 7.66
N ASP A 15 -10.26 8.02 6.59
CA ASP A 15 -10.88 8.64 5.42
C ASP A 15 -11.21 7.58 4.34
N PHE A 16 -10.79 6.33 4.57
CA PHE A 16 -11.02 5.23 3.64
C PHE A 16 -12.45 4.71 3.79
N VAL A 17 -13.21 4.75 2.71
CA VAL A 17 -14.62 4.34 2.69
C VAL A 17 -14.74 2.90 2.22
N GLY A 18 -15.51 2.10 2.97
CA GLY A 18 -15.73 0.67 2.70
C GLY A 18 -14.64 -0.24 3.26
N GLN A 19 -14.74 -1.54 2.97
CA GLN A 19 -13.81 -2.57 3.46
C GLN A 19 -13.72 -2.61 5.00
N GLU A 20 -14.84 -2.42 5.70
CA GLU A 20 -14.91 -2.32 7.16
C GLU A 20 -14.33 -3.54 7.85
N HIS A 21 -14.35 -4.71 7.20
CA HIS A 21 -13.75 -5.94 7.69
C HIS A 21 -12.21 -5.91 7.75
N LEU A 22 -11.55 -4.99 7.02
CA LEU A 22 -10.10 -4.77 7.03
C LEU A 22 -9.70 -3.55 7.85
N VAL A 23 -10.40 -2.43 7.66
CA VAL A 23 -9.98 -1.10 8.17
C VAL A 23 -10.72 -0.66 9.43
N GLY A 24 -11.86 -1.30 9.73
CA GLY A 24 -12.70 -0.98 10.89
C GLY A 24 -11.96 -1.14 12.22
N GLU A 25 -12.55 -0.62 13.28
CA GLU A 25 -11.96 -0.74 14.60
C GLU A 25 -11.77 -2.21 15.02
N GLY A 26 -10.58 -2.54 15.53
CA GLY A 26 -10.22 -3.91 15.93
C GLY A 26 -10.02 -4.88 14.76
N LYS A 27 -9.93 -4.37 13.52
CA LYS A 27 -9.66 -5.19 12.33
C LYS A 27 -8.17 -5.21 11.98
N PRO A 28 -7.71 -6.15 11.13
CA PRO A 28 -6.29 -6.44 10.96
C PRO A 28 -5.42 -5.22 10.65
N LEU A 29 -5.81 -4.37 9.69
CA LEU A 29 -5.01 -3.19 9.32
C LEU A 29 -5.09 -2.09 10.39
N ASN A 30 -6.24 -1.95 11.04
CA ASN A 30 -6.41 -1.02 12.15
C ASN A 30 -5.49 -1.39 13.33
N ILE A 31 -5.48 -2.67 13.71
CA ILE A 31 -4.62 -3.20 14.78
C ILE A 31 -3.14 -3.04 14.41
N ALA A 32 -2.75 -3.40 13.18
CA ALA A 32 -1.38 -3.29 12.75
C ALA A 32 -0.86 -1.85 12.77
N ILE A 33 -1.67 -0.91 12.29
CA ILE A 33 -1.35 0.52 12.36
C ILE A 33 -1.23 0.99 13.81
N LYS A 34 -2.20 0.64 14.68
CA LYS A 34 -2.18 1.01 16.11
C LYS A 34 -0.92 0.49 16.82
N ASN A 35 -0.47 -0.71 16.47
CA ASN A 35 0.70 -1.37 17.04
C ASN A 35 2.02 -1.04 16.34
N LYS A 36 2.01 -0.16 15.33
CA LYS A 36 3.16 0.14 14.46
C LYS A 36 3.82 -1.12 13.85
N HIS A 37 3.02 -2.14 13.57
CA HIS A 37 3.50 -3.41 13.09
C HIS A 37 3.52 -3.43 11.56
N LEU A 38 4.72 -3.39 10.97
CA LEU A 38 4.93 -3.54 9.53
C LEU A 38 5.06 -5.03 9.16
N PHE A 39 4.24 -5.50 8.23
CA PHE A 39 4.26 -6.88 7.74
C PHE A 39 3.89 -6.95 6.26
N SER A 40 4.30 -8.03 5.59
CA SER A 40 4.02 -8.27 4.18
C SER A 40 2.62 -8.86 3.99
N PHE A 41 1.87 -8.35 3.02
CA PHE A 41 0.56 -8.89 2.63
C PHE A 41 0.24 -8.61 1.17
N ILE A 42 -0.78 -9.30 0.66
CA ILE A 42 -1.34 -9.10 -0.69
C ILE A 42 -2.76 -8.57 -0.54
N LEU A 43 -3.06 -7.45 -1.22
CA LEU A 43 -4.43 -6.95 -1.37
C LEU A 43 -5.00 -7.45 -2.69
N TRP A 44 -6.11 -8.19 -2.62
CA TRP A 44 -6.78 -8.75 -3.80
C TRP A 44 -8.24 -8.28 -3.86
N GLY A 45 -8.73 -8.02 -5.07
CA GLY A 45 -10.11 -7.55 -5.28
C GLY A 45 -10.29 -6.85 -6.63
N PRO A 46 -11.55 -6.54 -7.01
CA PRO A 46 -11.90 -5.96 -8.31
C PRO A 46 -11.25 -4.58 -8.55
N PRO A 47 -11.13 -4.12 -9.81
CA PRO A 47 -10.59 -2.79 -10.11
C PRO A 47 -11.40 -1.70 -9.37
N GLY A 48 -10.71 -0.67 -8.87
CA GLY A 48 -11.36 0.41 -8.11
C GLY A 48 -11.65 0.12 -6.64
N SER A 49 -11.39 -1.09 -6.12
CA SER A 49 -11.65 -1.44 -4.71
C SER A 49 -10.73 -0.77 -3.66
N GLY A 50 -9.82 0.11 -4.08
CA GLY A 50 -8.95 0.88 -3.18
C GLY A 50 -7.63 0.22 -2.77
N LYS A 51 -7.23 -0.90 -3.39
CA LYS A 51 -6.00 -1.67 -3.05
C LYS A 51 -4.74 -0.79 -2.97
N THR A 52 -4.40 -0.11 -4.06
CA THR A 52 -3.20 0.74 -4.13
C THR A 52 -3.27 1.88 -3.11
N THR A 53 -4.45 2.48 -2.92
CA THR A 53 -4.65 3.54 -1.94
C THR A 53 -4.42 3.02 -0.51
N LEU A 54 -4.98 1.86 -0.18
CA LEU A 54 -4.88 1.26 1.15
C LEU A 54 -3.43 0.87 1.50
N ALA A 55 -2.71 0.30 0.54
CA ALA A 55 -1.29 -0.02 0.72
C ALA A 55 -0.43 1.25 0.98
N LYS A 56 -0.72 2.34 0.25
CA LYS A 56 -0.05 3.64 0.43
C LYS A 56 -0.35 4.27 1.79
N ILE A 57 -1.61 4.24 2.22
CA ILE A 57 -2.01 4.72 3.56
C ILE A 57 -1.27 3.93 4.63
N TYR A 58 -1.26 2.61 4.53
CA TYR A 58 -0.60 1.73 5.51
C TYR A 58 0.90 2.05 5.63
N ALA A 59 1.62 2.07 4.52
CA ALA A 59 3.05 2.37 4.51
C ALA A 59 3.36 3.77 5.03
N LYS A 60 2.62 4.79 4.58
CA LYS A 60 2.80 6.18 5.02
C LYS A 60 2.51 6.34 6.52
N THR A 61 1.52 5.64 7.04
CA THR A 61 1.17 5.69 8.47
C THR A 61 2.25 5.06 9.35
N LEU A 62 2.97 4.07 8.82
CA LEU A 62 4.07 3.38 9.49
C LEU A 62 5.46 3.98 9.16
N ASP A 63 5.50 5.14 8.51
CA ASP A 63 6.73 5.81 8.06
C ASP A 63 7.64 4.92 7.19
N ALA A 64 7.02 4.01 6.43
CA ALA A 64 7.72 3.12 5.52
C ALA A 64 7.81 3.73 4.12
N GLN A 65 8.94 3.51 3.45
CA GLN A 65 9.09 3.91 2.05
C GLN A 65 8.24 3.03 1.14
N VAL A 66 7.53 3.66 0.20
CA VAL A 66 6.68 2.98 -0.77
C VAL A 66 7.39 2.89 -2.11
N TYR A 67 7.45 1.69 -2.67
CA TYR A 67 7.88 1.46 -4.05
C TYR A 67 6.74 0.84 -4.85
N ASP A 68 6.20 1.61 -5.79
CA ASP A 68 5.15 1.14 -6.69
C ASP A 68 5.79 0.36 -7.85
N LEU A 69 5.41 -0.91 -7.99
CA LEU A 69 5.77 -1.76 -9.14
C LEU A 69 4.49 -2.13 -9.89
N SER A 70 4.50 -1.96 -11.20
CA SER A 70 3.40 -2.42 -12.07
C SER A 70 3.68 -3.85 -12.52
N ALA A 71 2.80 -4.78 -12.22
CA ALA A 71 2.94 -6.18 -12.65
C ALA A 71 2.87 -6.36 -14.17
N VAL A 72 2.31 -5.37 -14.90
CA VAL A 72 2.18 -5.40 -16.37
C VAL A 72 3.44 -4.91 -17.07
N SER A 73 4.19 -4.00 -16.43
CA SER A 73 5.34 -3.33 -17.07
C SER A 73 6.68 -3.55 -16.37
N ALA A 74 6.69 -4.07 -15.14
CA ALA A 74 7.92 -4.31 -14.40
C ALA A 74 8.69 -5.50 -14.98
N GLY A 75 9.97 -5.29 -15.24
CA GLY A 75 10.91 -6.32 -15.65
C GLY A 75 11.80 -6.79 -14.51
N LYS A 76 12.69 -7.75 -14.81
CA LYS A 76 13.69 -8.27 -13.86
C LYS A 76 14.55 -7.15 -13.25
N GLY A 77 14.95 -6.17 -14.06
CA GLY A 77 15.80 -5.05 -13.61
C GLY A 77 15.12 -4.18 -12.54
N ASP A 78 13.81 -3.94 -12.66
CA ASP A 78 13.05 -3.16 -11.68
C ASP A 78 12.99 -3.88 -10.33
N ILE A 79 12.80 -5.21 -10.36
CA ILE A 79 12.80 -6.05 -9.17
C ILE A 79 14.19 -6.05 -8.51
N GLU A 80 15.26 -6.20 -9.28
CA GLU A 80 16.64 -6.13 -8.78
C GLU A 80 16.93 -4.77 -8.11
N ASN A 81 16.38 -3.67 -8.64
CA ASN A 81 16.54 -2.34 -8.04
C ASN A 81 15.80 -2.22 -6.70
N VAL A 82 14.56 -2.72 -6.61
CA VAL A 82 13.80 -2.74 -5.35
C VAL A 82 14.48 -3.62 -4.30
N LEU A 83 15.05 -4.75 -4.69
CA LEU A 83 15.80 -5.63 -3.77
C LEU A 83 17.04 -4.93 -3.19
N LYS A 84 17.78 -4.15 -3.99
CA LYS A 84 18.94 -3.37 -3.49
C LYS A 84 18.53 -2.33 -2.46
N LEU A 85 17.36 -1.72 -2.61
CA LEU A 85 16.80 -0.77 -1.64
C LEU A 85 16.37 -1.46 -0.34
N PHE A 86 15.83 -2.67 -0.43
CA PHE A 86 15.42 -3.49 0.70
C PHE A 86 16.59 -3.89 1.63
N LEU A 87 17.81 -3.96 1.09
CA LEU A 87 19.00 -4.22 1.90
C LEU A 87 19.43 -3.03 2.76
N ARG A 88 18.89 -1.83 2.49
CA ARG A 88 19.25 -0.58 3.17
C ARG A 88 18.14 -0.02 4.06
N PHE A 89 16.89 -0.34 3.74
CA PHE A 89 15.68 0.05 4.47
C PHE A 89 14.66 -1.10 4.40
N PHE A 90 13.62 -1.12 5.24
CA PHE A 90 12.46 -2.03 5.09
C PHE A 90 11.33 -1.34 4.32
N PRO A 91 11.36 -1.25 2.97
CA PRO A 91 10.30 -0.62 2.21
C PRO A 91 9.06 -1.52 2.12
N VAL A 92 7.90 -0.88 1.95
CA VAL A 92 6.69 -1.56 1.48
C VAL A 92 6.68 -1.49 -0.04
N ALA A 93 6.87 -2.64 -0.68
CA ALA A 93 6.64 -2.76 -2.11
C ALA A 93 5.14 -2.91 -2.37
N VAL A 94 4.58 -2.04 -3.21
CA VAL A 94 3.18 -2.11 -3.64
C VAL A 94 3.17 -2.59 -5.08
N LEU A 95 2.81 -3.85 -5.28
CA LEU A 95 2.59 -4.41 -6.61
C LEU A 95 1.16 -4.06 -7.06
N SER A 96 1.05 -3.28 -8.13
CA SER A 96 -0.22 -2.96 -8.77
C SER A 96 -0.40 -3.79 -10.04
N PHE A 97 -1.55 -4.44 -10.18
CA PHE A 97 -2.00 -5.12 -11.41
C PHE A 97 -2.81 -4.16 -12.28
#